data_AF-A0A369H7A1-F1
#
_entry.id   AF-A0A369H7A1-F1
#
_cell.length_a   1.000
_cell.length_b   1.000
_cell.length_c   1.000
_cell.angle_alpha   90.00
_cell.angle_beta   90.00
_cell.angle_gamma   90.00
#
_symmetry.space_group_name_H-M   'P 1'
#
loop_
_entity.id
_entity.type
_entity.pdbx_description
1 polymer ?
#
loop_
_entity_poly.entity_id
_entity_poly.type
_entity_poly.pdbx_seq_one_letter_code
_entity_poly.pdbx_strand_id
1 'polypeptide(L)'
;MKAIPVLGFFYAGVAVLAGRPIMSALSTASSSSRPSSAMGIPAPLDVKRITYSCGRLRPLTFWYYSCSSQDARLPYKDACGLRQRFPNIRHSFPPAFTRMIRQSMNLTHVEISRLMEKSVYQSDPHTTYQRVKWFEKRSDEGNHTVCWPDYPDFTHRDFEEFGGFLAALLVRPETIKLPVPKRFMDLPPGYLAKHRIHFIYHASYSYHKVMGLRTEFRRVPIFGHDDMFYPPLDEVRDHFDTWGGRVGRLLLASMRRSSEYGCSYHLGCISGRQRATYGQPFLPVDYSYAIDHWLRSLVSNEPFAVTFCDIPERIAPTTLWLSAA
;
A
#
# COMPACT_ATOMS: atom_id res chain seq x y z
N MET A 1 7.99 6.64 69.77
CA MET A 1 7.66 5.45 68.96
C MET A 1 8.76 5.22 67.95
N LYS A 2 9.39 4.05 68.05
CA LYS A 2 10.18 3.25 67.10
C LYS A 2 10.84 3.94 65.89
N ALA A 3 12.17 3.93 65.92
CA ALA A 3 13.06 3.93 64.77
C ALA A 3 12.96 2.62 63.97
N ILE A 4 13.10 2.70 62.63
CA ILE A 4 13.57 1.61 61.76
C ILE A 4 14.39 2.24 60.62
N PRO A 5 15.69 1.92 60.48
CA PRO A 5 16.49 2.25 59.30
C PRO A 5 16.43 1.09 58.29
N VAL A 6 16.31 1.39 56.99
CA VAL A 6 16.47 0.39 55.93
C VAL A 6 17.78 0.67 55.19
N LEU A 7 18.68 -0.30 55.33
CA LEU A 7 19.95 -0.47 54.65
C LEU A 7 19.76 -1.27 53.35
N GLY A 8 20.65 -1.04 52.38
CA GLY A 8 21.01 -1.98 51.30
C GLY A 8 20.28 -1.73 49.97
N PHE A 9 20.90 -1.79 48.79
CA PHE A 9 22.18 -2.37 48.40
C PHE A 9 22.72 -1.63 47.16
N PHE A 10 24.03 -1.40 47.15
CA PHE A 10 24.80 -1.05 45.96
C PHE A 10 24.82 -2.23 44.98
N TYR A 11 24.46 -2.00 43.73
CA TYR A 11 24.86 -2.86 42.61
C TYR A 11 25.87 -2.11 41.76
N ALA A 12 27.15 -2.46 41.95
CA ALA A 12 28.23 -2.13 41.04
C ALA A 12 28.16 -3.12 39.87
N GLY A 13 27.71 -2.66 38.71
CA GLY A 13 27.83 -3.40 37.45
C GLY A 13 29.24 -3.23 36.88
N VAL A 14 30.06 -4.26 37.01
CA VAL A 14 31.37 -4.38 36.37
C VAL A 14 31.18 -4.48 34.85
N ALA A 15 31.57 -3.44 34.12
CA ALA A 15 31.66 -3.47 32.67
C ALA A 15 32.95 -4.22 32.26
N VAL A 16 32.78 -5.45 31.78
CA VAL A 16 33.87 -6.24 31.18
C VAL A 16 34.15 -5.69 29.77
N LEU A 17 35.27 -4.99 29.65
CA LEU A 17 35.90 -4.60 28.39
C LEU A 17 36.47 -5.86 27.70
N ALA A 18 35.66 -6.50 26.86
CA ALA A 18 36.15 -7.51 25.92
C ALA A 18 36.64 -6.80 24.64
N GLY A 19 37.96 -6.66 24.54
CA GLY A 19 38.63 -6.17 23.34
C GLY A 19 38.32 -7.02 22.12
N ARG A 20 38.03 -6.34 21.00
CA ARG A 20 37.99 -6.96 19.68
C ARG A 20 39.28 -6.61 18.93
N PRO A 21 39.92 -7.59 18.28
CA PRO A 21 41.15 -7.36 17.55
C PRO A 21 40.87 -6.57 16.27
N ILE A 22 41.76 -5.59 16.04
CA ILE A 22 41.90 -4.85 14.80
C ILE A 22 42.43 -5.84 13.75
N MET A 23 41.59 -6.20 12.78
CA MET A 23 42.05 -6.77 11.52
C MET A 23 41.94 -5.71 10.43
N SER A 24 43.09 -5.11 10.14
CA SER A 24 43.37 -4.37 8.93
C SER A 24 43.94 -5.36 7.92
N ALA A 25 43.28 -5.57 6.78
CA ALA A 25 43.93 -5.85 5.49
C ALA A 25 42.90 -6.11 4.38
N LEU A 26 42.93 -5.22 3.39
CA LEU A 26 42.90 -5.49 1.95
C LEU A 26 41.81 -6.45 1.42
N SER A 27 40.75 -5.85 0.87
CA SER A 27 40.15 -6.38 -0.35
C SER A 27 40.01 -5.26 -1.40
N THR A 28 40.71 -5.47 -2.50
CA THR A 28 40.58 -4.78 -3.77
C THR A 28 39.20 -5.07 -4.35
N ALA A 29 38.25 -4.17 -4.13
CA ALA A 29 36.93 -4.26 -4.73
C ALA A 29 36.82 -3.27 -5.89
N SER A 30 36.69 -3.86 -7.09
CA SER A 30 36.33 -3.21 -8.34
C SER A 30 35.28 -2.12 -8.16
N SER A 31 35.58 -0.94 -8.70
CA SER A 31 34.64 0.15 -8.94
C SER A 31 33.54 -0.28 -9.92
N SER A 32 32.54 -1.01 -9.43
CA SER A 32 31.24 -1.06 -10.08
C SER A 32 30.45 0.15 -9.60
N SER A 33 30.41 1.16 -10.44
CA SER A 33 29.53 2.32 -10.32
C SER A 33 28.08 1.83 -10.31
N ARG A 34 27.56 1.50 -9.12
CA ARG A 34 26.12 1.42 -8.90
C ARG A 34 25.57 2.81 -9.20
N PRO A 35 24.60 2.96 -10.12
CA PRO A 35 23.87 4.21 -10.20
C PRO A 35 23.20 4.38 -8.85
N SER A 36 23.58 5.44 -8.14
CA SER A 36 22.80 5.99 -7.04
C SER A 36 21.40 6.20 -7.59
N SER A 37 20.46 5.32 -7.21
CA SER A 37 19.04 5.50 -7.42
C SER A 37 18.61 6.68 -6.56
N ALA A 38 18.94 7.89 -7.00
CA ALA A 38 18.25 9.09 -6.56
C ALA A 38 16.77 8.77 -6.73
N MET A 39 16.02 8.90 -5.64
CA MET A 39 14.58 8.81 -5.63
C MET A 39 14.07 10.00 -6.46
N GLY A 40 14.19 9.90 -7.78
CA GLY A 40 13.60 10.85 -8.70
C GLY A 40 12.12 10.84 -8.40
N ILE A 41 11.57 12.01 -8.11
CA ILE A 41 10.13 12.25 -8.13
C ILE A 41 9.64 11.57 -9.41
N PRO A 42 8.75 10.56 -9.34
CA PRO A 42 8.38 9.84 -10.54
C PRO A 42 7.79 10.86 -11.50
N ALA A 43 8.38 10.97 -12.70
CA ALA A 43 7.81 11.80 -13.74
C ALA A 43 6.33 11.40 -13.87
N PRO A 44 5.39 12.36 -13.91
CA PRO A 44 3.98 12.02 -14.00
C PRO A 44 3.82 11.05 -15.16
N LEU A 45 3.27 9.87 -14.86
CA LEU A 45 3.02 8.86 -15.88
C LEU A 45 2.03 9.49 -16.86
N ASP A 46 2.52 9.90 -18.04
CA ASP A 46 1.72 10.44 -19.13
C ASP A 46 0.94 9.31 -19.81
N VAL A 47 0.04 8.70 -19.04
CA VAL A 47 -0.87 7.68 -19.53
C VAL A 47 -2.20 8.38 -19.76
N LYS A 48 -2.49 8.68 -21.03
CA LYS A 48 -3.72 9.36 -21.47
C LYS A 48 -5.00 8.65 -20.99
N ARG A 49 -4.95 7.33 -20.75
CA ARG A 49 -6.06 6.53 -20.23
C ARG A 49 -5.59 5.22 -19.63
N ILE A 50 -6.06 4.89 -18.43
CA ILE A 50 -5.83 3.57 -17.84
C ILE A 50 -6.57 2.49 -18.66
N THR A 51 -5.83 1.46 -19.05
CA THR A 51 -6.34 0.27 -19.74
C THR A 51 -6.15 -0.95 -18.86
N TYR A 52 -6.99 -1.96 -19.07
CA TYR A 52 -7.00 -3.18 -18.28
C TYR A 52 -6.95 -4.40 -19.18
N SER A 53 -6.08 -5.33 -18.81
CA SER A 53 -6.09 -6.70 -19.33
C SER A 53 -6.78 -7.62 -18.34
N CYS A 54 -7.40 -8.67 -18.86
CA CYS A 54 -8.08 -9.67 -18.07
C CYS A 54 -7.61 -11.07 -18.45
N GLY A 55 -7.60 -11.98 -17.49
CA GLY A 55 -7.21 -13.37 -17.72
C GLY A 55 -7.81 -14.29 -16.66
N ARG A 56 -8.03 -15.54 -17.06
CA ARG A 56 -8.48 -16.58 -16.14
C ARG A 56 -7.31 -17.04 -15.28
N LEU A 57 -7.56 -17.17 -13.98
CA LEU A 57 -6.64 -17.88 -13.09
C LEU A 57 -6.51 -19.33 -13.58
N ARG A 58 -5.28 -19.81 -13.63
CA ARG A 58 -4.97 -21.19 -14.00
C ARG A 58 -5.18 -22.08 -12.78
N PRO A 59 -5.76 -23.28 -12.94
CA PRO A 59 -5.82 -24.26 -11.86
C PRO A 59 -4.43 -24.47 -11.25
N LEU A 60 -4.36 -24.58 -9.92
CA LEU A 60 -3.12 -24.95 -9.25
C LEU A 60 -2.92 -26.45 -9.42
N THR A 61 -2.25 -26.86 -10.50
CA THR A 61 -2.03 -28.27 -10.86
C THR A 61 -1.00 -28.99 -9.98
N PHE A 62 -0.55 -28.36 -8.87
CA PHE A 62 0.48 -28.95 -8.01
C PHE A 62 -0.14 -29.86 -6.94
N TRP A 63 0.47 -31.03 -6.80
CA TRP A 63 0.01 -32.12 -5.96
C TRP A 63 0.13 -31.75 -4.48
N TYR A 64 -1.00 -31.41 -3.85
CA TYR A 64 -1.15 -31.32 -2.39
C TYR A 64 -0.94 -32.66 -1.65
N TYR A 65 -0.73 -33.76 -2.38
CA TYR A 65 -0.70 -35.12 -1.86
C TYR A 65 0.49 -35.43 -0.92
N SER A 66 1.52 -34.59 -0.84
CA SER A 66 2.58 -34.73 0.17
C SER A 66 2.34 -33.94 1.46
N CYS A 67 1.25 -33.17 1.56
CA CYS A 67 0.92 -32.34 2.72
C CYS A 67 -0.23 -32.92 3.56
N SER A 68 -0.76 -34.10 3.21
CA SER A 68 -1.91 -34.70 3.88
C SER A 68 -1.50 -35.43 5.16
N SER A 69 -1.24 -34.67 6.23
CA SER A 69 -1.47 -35.11 7.60
C SER A 69 -0.98 -34.03 8.57
N GLN A 70 -1.89 -33.21 9.09
CA GLN A 70 -2.15 -33.05 10.52
C GLN A 70 -2.93 -31.75 10.83
N ASP A 71 -3.94 -31.95 11.67
CA ASP A 71 -4.80 -31.01 12.40
C ASP A 71 -5.42 -29.81 11.66
N ALA A 72 -6.72 -29.94 11.33
CA ALA A 72 -7.57 -28.84 10.86
C ALA A 72 -7.66 -27.65 11.84
N ARG A 73 -7.20 -27.80 13.09
CA ARG A 73 -7.15 -26.75 14.10
C ARG A 73 -5.89 -25.88 14.01
N LEU A 74 -4.91 -26.24 13.18
CA LEU A 74 -3.67 -25.48 12.99
C LEU A 74 -3.50 -25.06 11.51
N PRO A 75 -4.35 -24.17 10.97
CA PRO A 75 -4.26 -23.71 9.57
C PRO A 75 -2.95 -22.98 9.24
N TYR A 76 -2.10 -22.71 10.25
CA TYR A 76 -0.81 -22.04 10.15
C TYR A 76 0.40 -22.98 10.29
N LYS A 77 0.20 -24.27 10.60
CA LYS A 77 1.26 -25.26 10.87
C LYS A 77 1.02 -26.60 10.17
N ASP A 78 0.57 -26.60 8.91
CA ASP A 78 0.62 -27.82 8.09
C ASP A 78 2.07 -28.12 7.65
N ALA A 79 2.36 -29.38 7.31
CA ALA A 79 3.70 -29.83 6.89
C ALA A 79 4.27 -29.05 5.68
N CYS A 80 3.41 -28.36 4.93
CA CYS A 80 3.79 -27.53 3.79
C CYS A 80 3.80 -26.02 4.09
N GLY A 81 3.13 -25.58 5.15
CA GLY A 81 3.13 -24.21 5.65
C GLY A 81 2.65 -23.14 4.67
N LEU A 82 2.34 -21.96 5.20
CA LEU A 82 2.14 -20.76 4.37
C LEU A 82 3.39 -20.41 3.54
N ARG A 83 4.58 -20.78 4.04
CA ARG A 83 5.87 -20.53 3.39
C ARG A 83 6.00 -21.22 2.04
N GLN A 84 5.50 -22.44 1.86
CA GLN A 84 5.55 -23.11 0.56
C GLN A 84 4.31 -22.78 -0.28
N ARG A 85 3.13 -22.71 0.34
CA ARG A 85 1.86 -22.49 -0.38
C ARG A 85 1.76 -21.10 -0.99
N PHE A 86 2.13 -20.05 -0.25
CA PHE A 86 1.94 -18.68 -0.73
C PHE A 86 2.78 -18.35 -1.98
N PRO A 87 4.08 -18.69 -2.08
CA PRO A 87 4.82 -18.51 -3.33
C PRO A 87 4.24 -19.30 -4.51
N ASN A 88 3.60 -20.43 -4.26
CA ASN A 88 3.03 -21.30 -5.31
C ASN A 88 1.80 -20.70 -6.00
N ILE A 89 1.08 -19.74 -5.38
CA ILE A 89 -0.05 -19.08 -6.04
C ILE A 89 0.37 -18.39 -7.36
N ARG A 90 1.66 -18.06 -7.54
CA ARG A 90 2.15 -17.49 -8.81
C ARG A 90 1.88 -18.38 -10.02
N HIS A 91 1.74 -19.69 -9.80
CA HIS A 91 1.45 -20.65 -10.87
C HIS A 91 0.01 -20.54 -11.38
N SER A 92 -0.92 -19.99 -10.57
CA SER A 92 -2.28 -19.68 -11.04
C SER A 92 -2.35 -18.39 -11.85
N PHE A 93 -1.33 -17.53 -11.82
CA PHE A 93 -1.39 -16.24 -12.49
C PHE A 93 -1.52 -16.39 -14.02
N PRO A 94 -2.33 -15.55 -14.68
CA PRO A 94 -2.38 -15.49 -16.14
C PRO A 94 -1.00 -15.11 -16.71
N PRO A 95 -0.54 -15.72 -17.82
CA PRO A 95 0.77 -15.42 -18.40
C PRO A 95 0.98 -13.92 -18.74
N ALA A 96 -0.09 -13.25 -19.20
CA ALA A 96 -0.06 -11.82 -19.50
C ALA A 96 0.13 -10.97 -18.23
N PHE A 97 -0.47 -11.36 -17.10
CA PHE A 97 -0.27 -10.68 -15.82
C PHE A 97 1.17 -10.79 -15.34
N THR A 98 1.74 -12.01 -15.38
CA THR A 98 3.16 -12.22 -15.02
C THR A 98 4.09 -11.41 -15.92
N ARG A 99 3.79 -11.31 -17.21
CA ARG A 99 4.55 -10.48 -18.16
C ARG A 99 4.49 -9.01 -17.80
N MET A 100 3.29 -8.50 -17.49
CA MET A 100 3.10 -7.10 -17.05
C MET A 100 3.94 -6.80 -15.81
N ILE A 101 3.90 -7.65 -14.77
CA ILE A 101 4.70 -7.44 -13.55
C ILE A 101 6.20 -7.36 -13.90
N ARG A 102 6.69 -8.30 -14.72
CA ARG A 102 8.11 -8.33 -15.10
C ARG A 102 8.53 -7.07 -15.85
N GLN A 103 7.70 -6.61 -16.79
CA GLN A 103 7.99 -5.46 -17.65
C GLN A 103 7.88 -4.13 -16.89
N SER A 104 6.78 -3.92 -16.16
CA SER A 104 6.52 -2.66 -15.46
C SER A 104 7.36 -2.47 -14.19
N MET A 105 7.72 -3.57 -13.50
CA MET A 105 8.44 -3.51 -12.23
C MET A 105 9.91 -3.88 -12.33
N ASN A 106 10.38 -4.26 -13.54
CA ASN A 106 11.72 -4.79 -13.78
C ASN A 106 12.09 -5.93 -12.80
N LEU A 107 11.16 -6.88 -12.62
CA LEU A 107 11.34 -8.02 -11.72
C LEU A 107 11.59 -9.31 -12.52
N THR A 108 12.56 -10.10 -12.08
CA THR A 108 12.79 -11.47 -12.55
C THR A 108 11.85 -12.47 -11.88
N HIS A 109 11.74 -13.67 -12.44
CA HIS A 109 10.97 -14.76 -11.81
C HIS A 109 11.51 -15.13 -10.42
N VAL A 110 12.84 -15.07 -10.24
CA VAL A 110 13.51 -15.34 -8.96
C VAL A 110 13.16 -14.27 -7.93
N GLU A 111 13.16 -12.99 -8.34
CA GLU A 111 12.78 -11.90 -7.43
C GLU A 111 11.31 -11.95 -7.03
N ILE A 112 10.40 -12.28 -7.96
CA ILE A 112 8.98 -12.49 -7.65
C ILE A 112 8.83 -13.59 -6.60
N SER A 113 9.49 -14.75 -6.78
CA SER A 113 9.53 -15.83 -5.78
C SER A 113 10.00 -15.34 -4.42
N ARG A 114 11.15 -14.66 -4.39
CA ARG A 114 11.76 -14.16 -3.15
C ARG A 114 10.86 -13.14 -2.45
N LEU A 115 10.19 -12.27 -3.19
CA LEU A 115 9.25 -11.29 -2.64
C LEU A 115 8.00 -11.95 -2.07
N MET A 116 7.47 -12.99 -2.73
CA MET A 116 6.35 -13.78 -2.20
C MET A 116 6.73 -14.53 -0.93
N GLU A 117 7.90 -15.17 -0.90
CA GLU A 117 8.41 -15.83 0.32
C GLU A 117 8.59 -14.84 1.46
N LYS A 118 9.18 -13.67 1.20
CA LYS A 118 9.34 -12.60 2.19
C LYS A 118 7.99 -12.10 2.72
N SER A 119 6.98 -12.01 1.85
CA SER A 119 5.63 -11.58 2.19
C SER A 119 5.03 -12.36 3.36
N VAL A 120 5.29 -13.68 3.42
CA VAL A 120 4.77 -14.56 4.47
C VAL A 120 5.27 -14.14 5.86
N TYR A 121 6.47 -13.57 5.95
CA TYR A 121 7.06 -13.11 7.21
C TYR A 121 6.70 -11.67 7.54
N GLN A 122 6.31 -10.87 6.55
CA GLN A 122 5.96 -9.45 6.72
C GLN A 122 4.46 -9.25 6.98
N SER A 123 3.63 -10.21 6.61
CA SER A 123 2.20 -10.19 6.81
C SER A 123 1.80 -10.99 8.03
N ASP A 124 0.68 -10.61 8.65
CA ASP A 124 -0.01 -11.45 9.61
C ASP A 124 -0.34 -12.85 8.99
N PRO A 125 -0.11 -13.96 9.72
CA PRO A 125 -0.37 -15.31 9.21
C PRO A 125 -1.82 -15.55 8.79
N HIS A 126 -2.80 -14.97 9.50
CA HIS A 126 -4.20 -15.09 9.12
C HIS A 126 -4.48 -14.45 7.77
N THR A 127 -3.98 -13.23 7.56
CA THR A 127 -4.09 -12.50 6.30
C THR A 127 -3.47 -13.29 5.14
N THR A 128 -2.27 -13.85 5.35
CA THR A 128 -1.60 -14.68 4.34
C THR A 128 -2.40 -15.93 4.01
N TYR A 129 -2.91 -16.63 5.02
CA TYR A 129 -3.76 -17.81 4.85
C TYR A 129 -5.02 -17.49 4.04
N GLN A 130 -5.73 -16.41 4.35
CA GLN A 130 -6.93 -16.03 3.63
C GLN A 130 -6.64 -15.71 2.15
N ARG A 131 -5.49 -15.10 1.84
CA ARG A 131 -5.07 -14.89 0.45
C ARG A 131 -4.76 -16.20 -0.28
N VAL A 132 -4.04 -17.11 0.36
CA VAL A 132 -3.78 -18.47 -0.19
C VAL A 132 -5.11 -19.15 -0.51
N LYS A 133 -6.03 -19.21 0.46
CA LYS A 133 -7.35 -19.81 0.32
C LYS A 133 -8.16 -19.16 -0.81
N TRP A 134 -8.08 -17.84 -0.96
CA TRP A 134 -8.73 -17.13 -2.05
C TRP A 134 -8.21 -17.60 -3.41
N PHE A 135 -6.89 -17.67 -3.61
CA PHE A 135 -6.32 -18.13 -4.88
C PHE A 135 -6.59 -19.60 -5.15
N GLU A 136 -6.49 -20.47 -4.16
CA GLU A 136 -6.82 -21.90 -4.29
C GLU A 136 -8.27 -22.08 -4.75
N LYS A 137 -9.23 -21.55 -3.96
CA LYS A 137 -10.66 -21.63 -4.28
C LYS A 137 -10.96 -21.11 -5.70
N ARG A 138 -10.42 -19.94 -6.05
CA ARG A 138 -10.69 -19.29 -7.34
C ARG A 138 -10.01 -19.99 -8.51
N SER A 139 -8.88 -20.64 -8.27
CA SER A 139 -8.18 -21.42 -9.31
C SER A 139 -8.85 -22.76 -9.55
N ASP A 140 -9.33 -23.41 -8.48
CA ASP A 140 -9.96 -24.74 -8.52
C ASP A 140 -11.35 -24.68 -9.15
N GLU A 141 -12.12 -23.61 -8.91
CA GLU A 141 -13.40 -23.36 -9.58
C GLU A 141 -13.24 -23.10 -11.10
N GLY A 142 -12.00 -23.00 -11.61
CA GLY A 142 -11.65 -23.10 -13.04
C GLY A 142 -12.12 -21.96 -13.95
N ASN A 143 -12.88 -20.98 -13.45
CA ASN A 143 -13.51 -19.94 -14.26
C ASN A 143 -13.38 -18.52 -13.70
N HIS A 144 -12.50 -18.27 -12.74
CA HIS A 144 -12.32 -16.93 -12.19
C HIS A 144 -11.44 -16.07 -13.07
N THR A 145 -12.06 -15.08 -13.71
CA THR A 145 -11.38 -14.04 -14.46
C THR A 145 -11.01 -12.89 -13.52
N VAL A 146 -9.75 -12.49 -13.55
CA VAL A 146 -9.26 -11.30 -12.87
C VAL A 146 -8.76 -10.31 -13.89
N CYS A 147 -8.85 -9.01 -13.59
CA CYS A 147 -8.26 -7.97 -14.41
C CYS A 147 -7.21 -7.19 -13.63
N TRP A 148 -6.31 -6.53 -14.36
CA TRP A 148 -5.24 -5.70 -13.81
C TRP A 148 -4.94 -4.55 -14.77
N PRO A 149 -4.39 -3.43 -14.27
CA PRO A 149 -3.98 -2.33 -15.15
C PRO A 149 -2.80 -2.75 -16.03
N ASP A 150 -2.80 -2.35 -17.30
CA ASP A 150 -1.69 -2.63 -18.22
C ASP A 150 -0.42 -1.85 -17.85
N TYR A 151 -0.63 -0.64 -17.32
CA TYR A 151 0.41 0.28 -16.83
C TYR A 151 0.07 0.73 -15.41
N PRO A 152 0.36 -0.10 -14.38
CA PRO A 152 0.13 0.29 -12.99
C PRO A 152 0.94 1.54 -12.64
N ASP A 153 0.32 2.47 -11.91
CA ASP A 153 0.96 3.71 -11.45
C ASP A 153 1.73 3.55 -10.13
N PHE A 154 1.75 2.33 -9.59
CA PHE A 154 2.37 1.97 -8.32
C PHE A 154 3.24 0.73 -8.49
N THR A 155 4.19 0.56 -7.58
CA THR A 155 5.11 -0.59 -7.56
C THR A 155 4.94 -1.41 -6.29
N HIS A 156 5.56 -2.58 -6.25
CA HIS A 156 5.60 -3.43 -5.05
C HIS A 156 6.20 -2.74 -3.82
N ARG A 157 6.99 -1.67 -4.00
CA ARG A 157 7.61 -0.93 -2.90
C ARG A 157 6.62 -0.02 -2.17
N ASP A 158 5.48 0.29 -2.79
CA ASP A 158 4.46 1.16 -2.20
C ASP A 158 3.58 0.40 -1.19
N PHE A 159 3.80 -0.91 -1.03
CA PHE A 159 3.14 -1.76 -0.07
C PHE A 159 4.15 -2.30 0.94
N GLU A 160 3.70 -2.61 2.15
CA GLU A 160 4.56 -3.20 3.20
C GLU A 160 5.05 -4.60 2.80
N GLU A 161 4.27 -5.30 1.99
CA GLU A 161 4.53 -6.67 1.54
C GLU A 161 3.93 -6.96 0.15
N PHE A 162 4.47 -7.99 -0.51
CA PHE A 162 4.20 -8.28 -1.91
C PHE A 162 2.79 -8.84 -2.18
N GLY A 163 2.20 -9.56 -1.23
CA GLY A 163 0.84 -10.08 -1.31
C GLY A 163 -0.21 -8.98 -1.36
N GLY A 164 0.02 -7.91 -0.62
CA GLY A 164 -0.78 -6.69 -0.62
C GLY A 164 -0.71 -5.94 -1.94
N PHE A 165 0.50 -5.86 -2.51
CA PHE A 165 0.70 -5.36 -3.86
C PHE A 165 -0.07 -6.18 -4.91
N LEU A 166 -0.02 -7.52 -4.83
CA LEU A 166 -0.79 -8.39 -5.71
C LEU A 166 -2.29 -8.17 -5.54
N ALA A 167 -2.78 -8.08 -4.31
CA ALA A 167 -4.19 -7.81 -4.03
C ALA A 167 -4.66 -6.46 -4.58
N ALA A 168 -3.79 -5.44 -4.55
CA ALA A 168 -4.10 -4.13 -5.11
C ALA A 168 -4.15 -4.11 -6.65
N LEU A 169 -3.37 -4.97 -7.32
CA LEU A 169 -3.39 -5.09 -8.78
C LEU A 169 -4.67 -5.76 -9.31
N LEU A 170 -5.22 -6.71 -8.57
CA LEU A 170 -6.35 -7.53 -9.03
C LEU A 170 -7.69 -6.84 -8.78
N VAL A 171 -8.44 -6.61 -9.86
CA VAL A 171 -9.78 -6.00 -9.84
C VAL A 171 -10.83 -6.87 -10.52
N ARG A 172 -12.09 -6.62 -10.19
CA ARG A 172 -13.25 -7.36 -10.69
C ARG A 172 -13.54 -7.00 -12.16
N PRO A 173 -13.62 -7.98 -13.08
CA PRO A 173 -13.83 -7.74 -14.51
C PRO A 173 -15.09 -6.93 -14.84
N GLU A 174 -16.18 -7.19 -14.14
CA GLU A 174 -17.46 -6.50 -14.29
C GLU A 174 -17.42 -5.02 -13.88
N THR A 175 -16.38 -4.59 -13.17
CA THR A 175 -16.24 -3.23 -12.65
C THR A 175 -15.25 -2.35 -13.42
N ILE A 176 -14.57 -2.88 -14.44
CA ILE A 176 -13.56 -2.13 -15.22
C ILE A 176 -14.12 -0.87 -15.91
N LYS A 177 -15.45 -0.81 -16.09
CA LYS A 177 -16.14 0.35 -16.69
C LYS A 177 -16.45 1.45 -15.68
N LEU A 178 -16.34 1.18 -14.38
CA LEU A 178 -16.56 2.18 -13.33
C LEU A 178 -15.46 3.26 -13.34
N PRO A 179 -15.66 4.39 -12.65
CA PRO A 179 -14.63 5.42 -12.52
C PRO A 179 -13.32 4.87 -11.94
N VAL A 180 -13.45 4.02 -10.93
CA VAL A 180 -12.37 3.22 -10.33
C VAL A 180 -12.87 1.78 -10.25
N PRO A 181 -12.17 0.78 -10.85
CA PRO A 181 -12.58 -0.61 -10.72
C PRO A 181 -12.52 -1.08 -9.27
N LYS A 182 -13.40 -2.00 -8.91
CA LYS A 182 -13.51 -2.51 -7.55
C LYS A 182 -12.58 -3.68 -7.32
N ARG A 183 -12.02 -3.76 -6.12
CA ARG A 183 -11.25 -4.92 -5.67
C ARG A 183 -12.17 -6.11 -5.37
N PHE A 184 -11.55 -7.26 -5.18
CA PHE A 184 -12.22 -8.41 -4.57
C PHE A 184 -12.26 -8.20 -3.05
N MET A 185 -13.46 -8.03 -2.49
CA MET A 185 -13.63 -7.74 -1.05
C MET A 185 -13.21 -8.93 -0.17
N ASP A 186 -13.35 -10.14 -0.70
CA ASP A 186 -12.94 -11.41 -0.09
C ASP A 186 -11.44 -11.72 -0.26
N LEU A 187 -10.70 -10.90 -1.02
CA LEU A 187 -9.24 -10.96 -1.08
C LEU A 187 -8.67 -9.92 -0.08
N PRO A 188 -7.97 -10.35 0.99
CA PRO A 188 -7.45 -9.42 1.99
C PRO A 188 -6.51 -8.36 1.37
N PRO A 189 -6.76 -7.07 1.62
CA PRO A 189 -5.96 -5.99 1.04
C PRO A 189 -4.56 -5.93 1.66
N GLY A 190 -3.67 -5.17 1.01
CA GLY A 190 -2.36 -4.80 1.54
C GLY A 190 -2.35 -3.47 2.26
N TYR A 191 -1.39 -3.32 3.18
CA TYR A 191 -1.06 -2.03 3.79
C TYR A 191 -0.01 -1.28 2.95
N LEU A 192 -0.12 0.04 2.95
CA LEU A 192 0.81 0.93 2.25
C LEU A 192 2.10 1.09 3.06
N ALA A 193 3.24 1.14 2.36
CA ALA A 193 4.52 1.39 2.99
C ALA A 193 4.55 2.80 3.60
N LYS A 194 4.61 2.91 4.93
CA LYS A 194 4.53 4.21 5.64
C LYS A 194 5.72 5.14 5.38
N HIS A 195 6.89 4.59 5.04
CA HIS A 195 8.16 5.31 4.88
C HIS A 195 8.37 5.87 3.46
N ARG A 196 7.29 6.08 2.70
CA ARG A 196 7.32 6.50 1.30
C ARG A 196 6.28 7.58 1.03
N ILE A 197 6.58 8.39 0.03
CA ILE A 197 5.62 9.31 -0.57
C ILE A 197 4.78 8.51 -1.56
N HIS A 198 3.47 8.54 -1.38
CA HIS A 198 2.52 7.90 -2.29
C HIS A 198 1.90 8.95 -3.18
N PHE A 199 1.88 8.69 -4.47
CA PHE A 199 1.26 9.59 -5.44
C PHE A 199 -0.02 8.98 -5.98
N ILE A 200 -1.01 9.82 -6.25
CA ILE A 200 -2.15 9.50 -7.09
C ILE A 200 -1.97 10.31 -8.36
N TYR A 201 -1.77 9.63 -9.48
CA TYR A 201 -1.63 10.25 -10.78
C TYR A 201 -2.99 10.28 -11.50
N HIS A 202 -3.09 11.09 -12.54
CA HIS A 202 -4.22 11.03 -13.46
C HIS A 202 -4.38 9.62 -14.09
N ALA A 203 -3.27 8.90 -14.23
CA ALA A 203 -3.22 7.51 -14.69
C ALA A 203 -3.84 6.49 -13.69
N SER A 204 -4.08 6.85 -12.43
CA SER A 204 -4.57 5.92 -11.40
C SER A 204 -6.04 5.51 -11.60
N TYR A 205 -6.81 6.27 -12.38
CA TYR A 205 -8.24 6.01 -12.63
C TYR A 205 -8.75 6.74 -13.87
N SER A 206 -10.02 6.50 -14.24
CA SER A 206 -10.66 7.27 -15.30
C SER A 206 -11.05 8.66 -14.78
N TYR A 207 -10.13 9.62 -14.89
CA TYR A 207 -10.27 10.97 -14.34
C TYR A 207 -11.61 11.65 -14.66
N HIS A 208 -12.04 11.67 -15.93
CA HIS A 208 -13.32 12.29 -16.30
C HIS A 208 -14.51 11.67 -15.56
N LYS A 209 -14.47 10.35 -15.33
CA LYS A 209 -15.52 9.65 -14.60
C LYS A 209 -15.43 9.90 -13.10
N VAL A 210 -14.22 9.95 -12.55
CA VAL A 210 -14.00 10.26 -11.12
C VAL A 210 -14.41 11.70 -10.82
N MET A 211 -14.22 12.62 -11.77
CA MET A 211 -14.71 13.99 -11.63
C MET A 211 -16.23 14.05 -11.51
N GLY A 212 -16.94 13.13 -12.18
CA GLY A 212 -18.39 12.94 -12.02
C GLY A 212 -18.81 12.45 -10.63
N LEU A 213 -17.91 11.82 -9.86
CA LEU A 213 -18.18 11.39 -8.49
C LEU A 213 -18.07 12.51 -7.46
N ARG A 214 -17.67 13.74 -7.86
CA ARG A 214 -17.50 14.86 -6.93
C ARG A 214 -18.73 15.09 -6.07
N THR A 215 -19.92 14.99 -6.65
CA THR A 215 -21.21 15.19 -5.97
C THR A 215 -21.56 14.06 -5.01
N GLU A 216 -20.93 12.90 -5.12
CA GLU A 216 -21.09 11.81 -4.15
C GLU A 216 -20.32 12.10 -2.86
N PHE A 217 -19.16 12.73 -2.95
CA PHE A 217 -18.33 13.07 -1.79
C PHE A 217 -18.60 14.45 -1.21
N ARG A 218 -19.10 15.38 -2.03
CA ARG A 218 -19.37 16.77 -1.64
C ARG A 218 -20.64 17.27 -2.31
N ARG A 219 -21.70 17.43 -1.53
CA ARG A 219 -22.99 17.97 -2.00
C ARG A 219 -23.06 19.46 -1.70
N VAL A 220 -23.37 20.24 -2.73
CA VAL A 220 -23.68 21.66 -2.57
C VAL A 220 -25.10 21.73 -1.97
N PRO A 221 -25.31 22.47 -0.89
CA PRO A 221 -26.64 22.62 -0.31
C PRO A 221 -27.60 23.23 -1.34
N ILE A 222 -28.80 22.68 -1.41
CA ILE A 222 -29.90 23.20 -2.23
C ILE A 222 -30.84 23.93 -1.26
N PHE A 223 -31.10 25.22 -1.51
CA PHE A 223 -31.97 26.10 -0.72
C PHE A 223 -31.48 26.45 0.70
N GLY A 224 -30.77 27.58 0.85
CA GLY A 224 -30.70 28.35 2.11
C GLY A 224 -29.85 27.80 3.25
N HIS A 225 -29.19 26.65 3.08
CA HIS A 225 -28.17 26.17 4.01
C HIS A 225 -26.79 26.54 3.47
N ASP A 226 -25.94 27.18 4.29
CA ASP A 226 -24.63 27.69 3.87
C ASP A 226 -23.51 26.62 3.90
N ASP A 227 -23.77 25.47 4.52
CA ASP A 227 -22.73 24.46 4.78
C ASP A 227 -22.74 23.32 3.75
N MET A 228 -21.53 22.97 3.30
CA MET A 228 -21.31 21.83 2.41
C MET A 228 -21.61 20.52 3.13
N PHE A 229 -22.33 19.61 2.47
CA PHE A 229 -22.66 18.32 3.05
C PHE A 229 -21.68 17.25 2.56
N TYR A 230 -21.07 16.54 3.51
CA TYR A 230 -20.20 15.38 3.28
C TYR A 230 -20.87 14.12 3.84
N PRO A 231 -20.79 12.97 3.15
CA PRO A 231 -21.23 11.70 3.72
C PRO A 231 -20.45 11.38 5.01
N PRO A 232 -21.06 10.65 5.98
CA PRO A 232 -20.38 10.20 7.19
C PRO A 232 -19.05 9.50 6.88
N LEU A 233 -18.06 9.69 7.77
CA LEU A 233 -16.71 9.14 7.60
C LEU A 233 -16.72 7.64 7.27
N ASP A 234 -17.55 6.85 7.97
CA ASP A 234 -17.60 5.40 7.78
C ASP A 234 -18.11 5.03 6.37
N GLU A 235 -19.09 5.76 5.83
CA GLU A 235 -19.57 5.56 4.45
C GLU A 235 -18.48 5.89 3.41
N VAL A 236 -17.72 6.97 3.65
CA VAL A 236 -16.59 7.34 2.78
C VAL A 236 -15.49 6.27 2.84
N ARG A 237 -15.18 5.77 4.04
CA ARG A 237 -14.21 4.69 4.22
C ARG A 237 -14.66 3.42 3.52
N ASP A 238 -15.90 3.01 3.68
CA ASP A 238 -16.46 1.85 2.98
C ASP A 238 -16.40 2.03 1.46
N HIS A 239 -16.71 3.23 0.96
CA HIS A 239 -16.63 3.53 -0.47
C HIS A 239 -15.20 3.35 -1.00
N PHE A 240 -14.21 4.02 -0.41
CA PHE A 240 -12.80 3.87 -0.79
C PHE A 240 -12.26 2.47 -0.51
N ASP A 241 -12.84 1.74 0.46
CA ASP A 241 -12.45 0.38 0.73
C ASP A 241 -12.77 -0.54 -0.46
N THR A 242 -13.81 -0.24 -1.23
CA THR A 242 -14.14 -1.03 -2.43
C THR A 242 -13.21 -0.76 -3.63
N TRP A 243 -12.49 0.36 -3.65
CA TRP A 243 -11.68 0.75 -4.80
C TRP A 243 -10.41 -0.10 -4.92
N GLY A 244 -10.11 -0.53 -6.14
CA GLY A 244 -8.88 -1.23 -6.49
C GLY A 244 -7.65 -0.31 -6.55
N GLY A 245 -6.48 -0.92 -6.71
CA GLY A 245 -5.21 -0.21 -6.84
C GLY A 245 -4.72 0.46 -5.55
N ARG A 246 -3.61 1.19 -5.69
CA ARG A 246 -3.06 2.02 -4.60
C ARG A 246 -4.01 3.16 -4.22
N VAL A 247 -4.73 3.74 -5.18
CA VAL A 247 -5.63 4.89 -4.95
C VAL A 247 -6.66 4.61 -3.85
N GLY A 248 -7.35 3.47 -3.90
CA GLY A 248 -8.35 3.11 -2.89
C GLY A 248 -7.75 2.99 -1.50
N ARG A 249 -6.59 2.34 -1.39
CA ARG A 249 -5.86 2.21 -0.11
C ARG A 249 -5.40 3.55 0.43
N LEU A 250 -4.94 4.43 -0.46
CA LEU A 250 -4.36 5.70 -0.07
C LEU A 250 -5.43 6.66 0.43
N LEU A 251 -6.54 6.78 -0.30
CA LEU A 251 -7.67 7.59 0.11
C LEU A 251 -8.29 7.03 1.39
N LEU A 252 -8.47 5.71 1.50
CA LEU A 252 -8.93 5.08 2.74
C LEU A 252 -8.03 5.39 3.94
N ALA A 253 -6.71 5.25 3.80
CA ALA A 253 -5.75 5.56 4.86
C ALA A 253 -5.70 7.05 5.22
N SER A 254 -6.15 7.91 4.30
CA SER A 254 -6.25 9.35 4.48
C SER A 254 -7.57 9.78 5.13
N MET A 255 -8.59 8.91 5.20
CA MET A 255 -9.89 9.22 5.81
C MET A 255 -9.85 8.92 7.31
N ARG A 256 -9.47 9.93 8.10
CA ARG A 256 -9.27 9.81 9.54
C ARG A 256 -10.18 10.76 10.31
N ARG A 257 -10.34 10.49 11.61
CA ARG A 257 -11.00 11.44 12.51
C ARG A 257 -10.11 12.64 12.78
N SER A 258 -10.69 13.76 13.21
CA SER A 258 -9.94 14.99 13.48
C SER A 258 -8.79 14.80 14.48
N SER A 259 -9.00 13.97 15.51
CA SER A 259 -7.99 13.65 16.52
C SER A 259 -6.85 12.73 16.04
N GLU A 260 -6.96 12.18 14.83
CA GLU A 260 -6.03 11.18 14.29
C GLU A 260 -5.07 11.75 13.23
N TYR A 261 -5.21 13.02 12.88
CA TYR A 261 -4.30 13.69 11.96
C TYR A 261 -3.11 14.28 12.70
N GLY A 262 -1.90 13.88 12.31
CA GLY A 262 -0.64 14.48 12.73
C GLY A 262 0.13 15.12 11.57
N CYS A 263 0.88 16.17 11.89
CA CYS A 263 1.93 16.65 10.99
C CYS A 263 3.20 15.85 11.24
N SER A 264 3.62 15.05 10.28
CA SER A 264 4.90 14.31 10.38
C SER A 264 6.08 15.05 9.79
N TYR A 265 5.86 16.10 9.01
CA TYR A 265 6.94 16.84 8.37
C TYR A 265 7.64 17.78 9.37
N HIS A 266 8.96 17.63 9.50
CA HIS A 266 9.76 18.38 10.48
C HIS A 266 9.76 19.90 10.29
N LEU A 267 9.49 20.41 9.07
CA LEU A 267 9.36 21.87 8.83
C LEU A 267 7.95 22.41 9.11
N GLY A 268 7.03 21.56 9.58
CA GLY A 268 5.65 21.92 9.89
C GLY A 268 4.71 21.81 8.69
N CYS A 269 3.40 21.81 8.99
CA CYS A 269 2.33 21.66 7.99
C CYS A 269 1.43 22.88 8.01
N ILE A 270 0.87 23.21 6.85
CA ILE A 270 -0.23 24.18 6.74
C ILE A 270 -1.48 23.53 7.30
N SER A 271 -2.03 24.09 8.38
CA SER A 271 -3.18 23.53 9.07
C SER A 271 -4.43 24.42 8.94
N GLY A 272 -5.58 23.83 9.27
CA GLY A 272 -6.83 24.57 9.39
C GLY A 272 -7.48 24.89 8.04
N ARG A 273 -8.10 26.09 7.97
CA ARG A 273 -8.83 26.56 6.78
C ARG A 273 -7.91 27.15 5.70
N GLN A 274 -6.62 27.24 5.96
CA GLN A 274 -5.67 27.78 4.99
C GLN A 274 -5.52 26.80 3.82
N ARG A 275 -5.62 27.31 2.59
CA ARG A 275 -5.43 26.49 1.39
C ARG A 275 -3.93 26.31 1.18
N ALA A 276 -3.42 25.11 1.49
CA ALA A 276 -2.06 24.74 1.13
C ALA A 276 -1.83 24.95 -0.37
N THR A 277 -0.69 25.55 -0.70
CA THR A 277 -0.22 25.71 -2.09
C THR A 277 0.63 24.51 -2.50
N TYR A 278 1.06 24.48 -3.75
CA TYR A 278 1.94 23.44 -4.26
C TYR A 278 3.25 23.39 -3.46
N GLY A 279 3.69 22.18 -3.12
CA GLY A 279 4.91 21.97 -2.35
C GLY A 279 4.75 22.10 -0.83
N GLN A 280 3.56 22.47 -0.35
CA GLN A 280 3.30 22.64 1.07
C GLN A 280 2.50 21.45 1.62
N PRO A 281 2.96 20.81 2.71
CA PRO A 281 2.22 19.73 3.34
C PRO A 281 0.98 20.30 4.03
N PHE A 282 -0.17 19.77 3.67
CA PHE A 282 -1.46 20.10 4.26
C PHE A 282 -1.79 19.13 5.39
N LEU A 283 -2.10 19.68 6.57
CA LEU A 283 -2.67 18.94 7.70
C LEU A 283 -4.17 19.22 7.74
N PRO A 284 -5.02 18.26 7.33
CA PRO A 284 -6.46 18.45 7.32
C PRO A 284 -7.01 18.50 8.76
N VAL A 285 -8.07 19.27 8.95
CA VAL A 285 -8.79 19.32 10.24
C VAL A 285 -9.54 18.02 10.49
N ASP A 286 -10.15 17.48 9.44
CA ASP A 286 -10.88 16.21 9.42
C ASP A 286 -10.88 15.63 7.99
N TYR A 287 -11.54 14.48 7.80
CA TYR A 287 -11.62 13.82 6.51
C TYR A 287 -12.26 14.65 5.40
N SER A 288 -13.15 15.60 5.71
CA SER A 288 -13.80 16.45 4.70
C SER A 288 -12.77 17.36 4.00
N TYR A 289 -11.81 17.89 4.77
CA TYR A 289 -10.71 18.68 4.23
C TYR A 289 -9.73 17.82 3.42
N ALA A 290 -9.51 16.56 3.82
CA ALA A 290 -8.71 15.63 3.02
C ALA A 290 -9.38 15.32 1.67
N ILE A 291 -10.70 15.11 1.66
CA ILE A 291 -11.50 14.95 0.44
C ILE A 291 -11.37 16.19 -0.44
N ASP A 292 -11.59 17.39 0.11
CA ASP A 292 -11.49 18.63 -0.67
C ASP A 292 -10.10 18.84 -1.26
N HIS A 293 -9.05 18.49 -0.52
CA HIS A 293 -7.68 18.59 -1.01
C HIS A 293 -7.42 17.63 -2.20
N TRP A 294 -7.95 16.41 -2.14
CA TRP A 294 -7.92 15.46 -3.25
C TRP A 294 -8.81 15.91 -4.42
N LEU A 295 -10.04 16.37 -4.17
CA LEU A 295 -10.93 16.88 -5.23
C LEU A 295 -10.32 18.09 -5.94
N ARG A 296 -9.54 18.92 -5.23
CA ARG A 296 -8.78 20.01 -5.84
C ARG A 296 -7.70 19.50 -6.78
N SER A 297 -6.99 18.42 -6.42
CA SER A 297 -5.99 17.83 -7.32
C SER A 297 -6.60 17.26 -8.57
N LEU A 298 -7.85 16.78 -8.48
CA LEU A 298 -8.62 16.46 -9.67
C LEU A 298 -8.76 17.73 -10.52
N VAL A 299 -9.36 18.80 -10.03
CA VAL A 299 -9.61 20.02 -10.83
C VAL A 299 -8.34 20.61 -11.47
N SER A 300 -7.21 20.59 -10.77
CA SER A 300 -5.95 21.11 -11.30
C SER A 300 -5.21 20.15 -12.23
N ASN A 301 -5.65 18.89 -12.34
CA ASN A 301 -4.97 17.83 -13.09
C ASN A 301 -3.52 17.62 -12.64
N GLU A 302 -3.26 17.77 -11.34
CA GLU A 302 -1.92 17.61 -10.76
C GLU A 302 -1.85 16.32 -9.92
N PRO A 303 -0.68 15.65 -9.85
CA PRO A 303 -0.52 14.49 -8.98
C PRO A 303 -0.83 14.83 -7.53
N PHE A 304 -1.48 13.95 -6.80
CA PHE A 304 -1.76 14.14 -5.37
C PHE A 304 -0.80 13.31 -4.52
N ALA A 305 0.02 13.96 -3.70
CA ALA A 305 0.95 13.29 -2.81
C ALA A 305 0.32 13.07 -1.42
N VAL A 306 0.56 11.90 -0.84
CA VAL A 306 0.17 11.57 0.53
C VAL A 306 1.37 10.95 1.24
N THR A 307 1.64 11.42 2.46
CA THR A 307 2.75 10.95 3.29
C THR A 307 2.26 10.51 4.66
N PHE A 308 2.93 9.49 5.20
CA PHE A 308 2.62 8.91 6.52
C PHE A 308 3.78 9.03 7.52
N CYS A 309 4.90 9.61 7.09
CA CYS A 309 6.11 9.77 7.87
C CYS A 309 6.78 11.10 7.53
N ASP A 310 7.79 11.46 8.33
CA ASP A 310 8.66 12.58 8.01
C ASP A 310 9.37 12.34 6.68
N ILE A 311 9.44 13.40 5.87
CA ILE A 311 10.01 13.37 4.53
C ILE A 311 11.23 14.29 4.52
N PRO A 312 12.41 13.83 4.05
CA PRO A 312 13.55 14.70 3.86
C PRO A 312 13.23 15.81 2.84
N GLU A 313 13.60 17.05 3.13
CA GLU A 313 13.34 18.23 2.30
C GLU A 313 13.73 18.03 0.82
N ARG A 314 14.88 17.38 0.57
CA ARG A 314 15.40 17.08 -0.77
C ARG A 314 14.47 16.23 -1.67
N ILE A 315 13.50 15.51 -1.08
CA ILE A 315 12.51 14.71 -1.81
C ILE A 315 11.08 15.14 -1.48
N ALA A 316 10.88 16.30 -0.86
CA ALA A 316 9.55 16.81 -0.57
C ALA A 316 8.73 16.94 -1.87
N PRO A 317 7.45 16.54 -1.86
CA PRO A 317 6.59 16.70 -3.04
C PRO A 317 6.50 18.18 -3.42
N THR A 318 6.53 18.48 -4.72
CA THR A 318 6.30 19.84 -5.25
C THR A 318 4.84 20.06 -5.66
N THR A 319 3.98 19.07 -5.45
CA THR A 319 2.57 19.09 -5.85
C THR A 319 1.63 19.34 -4.65
N LEU A 320 0.31 19.16 -4.81
CA LEU A 320 -0.64 19.10 -3.70
C LEU A 320 -0.30 17.91 -2.80
N TRP A 321 -0.11 18.18 -1.51
CA TRP A 321 0.50 17.24 -0.59
C TRP A 321 -0.30 17.17 0.71
N LEU A 322 -0.81 15.99 1.03
CA LEU A 322 -1.46 15.67 2.31
C LEU A 322 -0.49 14.97 3.28
N SER A 323 -0.32 15.53 4.48
CA SER A 323 0.27 14.81 5.62
C SER A 323 -0.84 14.06 6.35
N ALA A 324 -0.83 12.73 6.22
CA ALA A 324 -1.81 11.85 6.84
C ALA A 324 -1.14 10.95 7.89
N ALA A 325 -0.17 11.48 8.65
CA ALA A 325 0.57 10.71 9.65
C ALA A 325 -0.28 10.37 10.87
#